data_AF-A0A2E1ZRR4-F1
#
_entry.id   AF-A0A2E1ZRR4-F1
#
_cell.length_a   1.000
_cell.length_b   1.000
_cell.length_c   1.000
_cell.angle_alpha   90.00
_cell.angle_beta   90.00
_cell.angle_gamma   90.00
#
_symmetry.space_group_name_H-M   'P 1'
#
loop_
_entity.id
_entity.type
_entity.pdbx_description
1 polymer ?
#
loop_
_entity_poly.entity_id
_entity_poly.type
_entity_poly.pdbx_seq_one_letter_code
_entity_poly.pdbx_strand_id
1 'polypeptide(L)'
;MTNLGNQFDLMALDQTRKIIRTYSSIVNMSVALSLPQTIKNLIAACYEEVYAWDQFEPGIVQILAENLSQKELHLLIDFYSNRGLPPMEINTFKNTVSKANEIERISLEYIFEHSDSCVERDAELIGEFLTQQALIESENTQRPNSFDFDE
;
A
#
# COMPACT_ATOMS: atom_id res chain seq x y z
N MET A 1 -8.21 9.65 16.73
CA MET A 1 -8.03 9.22 15.33
C MET A 1 -6.77 8.37 15.10
N THR A 2 -5.95 8.13 16.14
CA THR A 2 -4.69 7.37 16.04
C THR A 2 -4.82 5.87 15.70
N ASN A 3 -5.98 5.22 15.92
CA ASN A 3 -6.11 3.79 15.63
C ASN A 3 -6.39 3.49 14.15
N LEU A 4 -7.13 4.37 13.46
CA LEU A 4 -7.49 4.17 12.05
C LEU A 4 -6.28 4.36 11.14
N GLY A 5 -5.51 5.44 11.33
CA GLY A 5 -4.27 5.67 10.59
C GLY A 5 -3.28 4.53 10.77
N ASN A 6 -3.04 4.10 12.02
CA ASN A 6 -2.18 2.94 12.29
C ASN A 6 -2.66 1.67 11.57
N GLN A 7 -3.97 1.41 11.54
CA GLN A 7 -4.51 0.24 10.85
C GLN A 7 -4.33 0.34 9.34
N PHE A 8 -4.52 1.54 8.77
CA PHE A 8 -4.27 1.82 7.36
C PHE A 8 -2.80 1.57 6.99
N ASP A 9 -1.87 2.14 7.75
CA ASP A 9 -0.42 1.99 7.51
C ASP A 9 0.01 0.52 7.63
N LEU A 10 -0.54 -0.23 8.59
CA LEU A 10 -0.30 -1.66 8.74
C LEU A 10 -0.80 -2.46 7.52
N MET A 11 -1.96 -2.10 6.98
CA MET A 11 -2.51 -2.73 5.78
C MET A 11 -1.67 -2.38 4.55
N ALA A 12 -1.30 -1.11 4.37
CA ALA A 12 -0.41 -0.67 3.30
C ALA A 12 0.91 -1.45 3.34
N LEU A 13 1.56 -1.53 4.50
CA LEU A 13 2.79 -2.29 4.70
C LEU A 13 2.64 -3.78 4.35
N ASP A 14 1.53 -4.42 4.75
CA ASP A 14 1.27 -5.82 4.39
C ASP A 14 1.13 -6.00 2.87
N GLN A 15 0.44 -5.09 2.19
CA GLN A 15 0.30 -5.11 0.74
C GLN A 15 1.64 -4.88 0.03
N THR A 16 2.43 -3.89 0.46
CA THR A 16 3.79 -3.65 -0.06
C THR A 16 4.66 -4.90 0.07
N ARG A 17 4.59 -5.62 1.20
CA ARG A 17 5.32 -6.89 1.37
C ARG A 17 4.85 -7.96 0.38
N LYS A 18 3.56 -8.05 0.08
CA LYS A 18 3.03 -8.99 -0.93
C LYS A 18 3.53 -8.62 -2.33
N ILE A 19 3.50 -7.34 -2.70
CA ILE A 19 4.02 -6.84 -3.97
C ILE A 19 5.50 -7.23 -4.14
N ILE A 20 6.34 -6.94 -3.15
CA ILE A 20 7.75 -7.29 -3.16
C ILE A 20 7.97 -8.81 -3.30
N ARG A 21 7.17 -9.62 -2.60
CA ARG A 21 7.24 -11.10 -2.73
C ARG A 21 6.87 -11.55 -4.15
N THR A 22 5.82 -10.97 -4.73
CA THR A 22 5.39 -11.27 -6.09
C THR A 22 6.49 -10.94 -7.09
N TYR A 23 7.07 -9.73 -7.04
CA TYR A 23 8.18 -9.36 -7.92
C TYR A 23 9.40 -10.25 -7.73
N SER A 24 9.76 -10.56 -6.47
CA SER A 24 10.86 -11.47 -6.17
C SER A 24 10.62 -12.87 -6.76
N SER A 25 9.38 -13.37 -6.68
CA SER A 25 8.99 -14.66 -7.24
C SER A 25 9.08 -14.65 -8.77
N ILE A 26 8.59 -13.59 -9.42
CA ILE A 26 8.64 -13.44 -10.88
C ILE A 26 10.10 -13.45 -11.35
N VAL A 27 10.95 -12.58 -10.78
CA VAL A 27 12.37 -12.49 -11.15
C VAL A 27 13.08 -13.84 -10.95
N ASN A 28 12.82 -14.53 -9.83
CA ASN A 28 13.42 -15.82 -9.58
C ASN A 28 12.95 -16.90 -10.56
N MET A 29 11.65 -16.98 -10.84
CA MET A 29 11.10 -17.97 -11.77
C MET A 29 11.48 -17.70 -13.22
N SER A 30 11.65 -16.44 -13.61
CA SER A 30 11.92 -16.06 -14.99
C SER A 30 13.41 -16.15 -15.37
N VAL A 31 14.32 -15.78 -14.46
CA VAL A 31 15.75 -15.67 -14.77
C VAL A 31 16.67 -16.24 -13.68
N ALA A 32 16.13 -16.99 -12.71
CA ALA A 32 16.88 -17.61 -11.61
C ALA A 32 17.67 -16.62 -10.72
N LEU A 33 17.35 -15.34 -10.78
CA LEU A 33 17.99 -14.30 -9.96
C LEU A 33 17.18 -14.00 -8.70
N SER A 34 17.86 -13.49 -7.67
CA SER A 34 17.21 -12.97 -6.47
C SER A 34 17.16 -11.45 -6.53
N LEU A 35 15.98 -10.87 -6.31
CA LEU A 35 15.85 -9.41 -6.28
C LEU A 35 16.66 -8.82 -5.09
N PRO A 36 17.61 -7.90 -5.34
CA PRO A 36 18.45 -7.32 -4.30
C PRO A 36 17.66 -6.56 -3.24
N GLN A 37 18.18 -6.54 -2.01
CA GLN A 37 17.51 -5.84 -0.89
C GLN A 37 17.38 -4.33 -1.15
N THR A 38 18.36 -3.71 -1.82
CA THR A 38 18.29 -2.29 -2.19
C THR A 38 17.07 -1.97 -3.04
N ILE A 39 16.76 -2.81 -4.04
CA ILE A 39 15.58 -2.62 -4.90
C ILE A 39 14.29 -2.83 -4.11
N LYS A 40 14.25 -3.87 -3.28
CA LYS A 40 13.10 -4.13 -2.38
C LYS A 40 12.81 -2.93 -1.48
N ASN A 41 13.85 -2.28 -0.95
CA ASN A 41 13.71 -1.10 -0.11
C ASN A 41 13.23 0.12 -0.92
N LEU A 42 13.72 0.32 -2.14
CA LEU A 42 13.27 1.40 -3.02
C LEU A 42 11.79 1.25 -3.41
N ILE A 43 11.37 0.03 -3.72
CA ILE A 43 9.96 -0.31 -3.94
C ILE A 43 9.16 0.00 -2.68
N ALA A 44 9.60 -0.48 -1.51
CA ALA A 44 8.90 -0.25 -0.25
C ALA A 44 8.72 1.23 0.07
N ALA A 45 9.77 2.04 -0.12
CA ALA A 45 9.75 3.47 0.15
C ALA A 45 8.73 4.22 -0.72
N CYS A 46 8.56 3.82 -1.99
CA CYS A 46 7.54 4.42 -2.85
C CYS A 46 6.13 4.18 -2.29
N TYR A 47 5.79 2.94 -1.93
CA TYR A 47 4.47 2.63 -1.38
C TYR A 47 4.23 3.27 0.00
N GLU A 48 5.27 3.39 0.84
CA GLU A 48 5.19 4.10 2.13
C GLU A 48 4.83 5.58 1.94
N GLU A 49 5.37 6.22 0.89
CA GLU A 49 5.10 7.62 0.58
C GLU A 49 3.70 7.84 0.00
N VAL A 50 3.34 7.08 -1.05
CA VAL A 50 2.07 7.31 -1.77
C VAL A 50 0.85 6.77 -1.03
N TYR A 51 1.05 5.82 -0.10
CA TYR A 51 0.00 5.29 0.78
C TYR A 51 0.17 5.71 2.24
N ALA A 52 0.79 6.86 2.52
CA ALA A 52 0.79 7.42 3.88
C ALA A 52 -0.63 7.88 4.26
N TRP A 53 -1.11 7.51 5.46
CA TRP A 53 -2.45 7.91 5.94
C TRP A 53 -2.72 9.42 5.84
N ASP A 54 -1.70 10.25 6.10
CA ASP A 54 -1.79 11.71 6.07
C ASP A 54 -2.21 12.27 4.70
N GLN A 55 -1.98 11.52 3.61
CA GLN A 55 -2.45 11.89 2.27
C GLN A 55 -3.97 11.79 2.13
N PHE A 56 -4.61 10.89 2.89
CA PHE A 56 -6.03 10.59 2.76
C PHE A 56 -6.87 11.14 3.90
N GLU A 57 -6.29 11.30 5.10
CA GLU A 57 -7.02 11.72 6.31
C GLU A 57 -7.94 12.93 6.08
N PRO A 58 -7.49 14.04 5.46
CA PRO A 58 -8.33 15.22 5.31
C PRO A 58 -9.59 14.95 4.47
N GLY A 59 -9.45 14.17 3.39
CA GLY A 59 -10.56 13.80 2.52
C GLY A 59 -11.54 12.83 3.19
N ILE A 60 -11.03 11.84 3.92
CA ILE A 60 -11.86 10.91 4.68
C ILE A 60 -12.65 11.65 5.77
N VAL A 61 -12.03 12.60 6.47
CA VAL A 61 -12.71 13.45 7.45
C VAL A 61 -13.81 14.28 6.79
N GLN A 62 -13.55 14.85 5.60
CA GLN A 62 -14.54 15.60 4.85
C GLN A 62 -15.73 14.72 4.42
N ILE A 63 -15.48 13.52 3.90
CA ILE A 63 -16.52 12.56 3.52
C ILE A 63 -17.42 12.23 4.72
N LEU A 64 -16.84 11.99 5.88
CA LEU A 64 -17.60 11.74 7.11
C LEU A 64 -18.48 12.95 7.49
N ALA A 65 -17.92 14.16 7.41
CA ALA A 65 -18.65 15.39 7.74
C ALA A 65 -19.82 15.70 6.79
N GLU A 66 -19.67 15.35 5.51
CA GLU A 66 -20.71 15.55 4.48
C GLU A 66 -21.84 14.53 4.58
N ASN A 67 -21.54 13.31 5.03
CA ASN A 67 -22.51 12.20 5.08
C ASN A 67 -23.19 12.02 6.44
N LEU A 68 -22.61 12.59 7.50
CA LEU A 68 -23.11 12.48 8.87
C LEU A 68 -23.42 13.86 9.46
N SER A 69 -24.64 14.03 9.93
CA SER A 69 -25.00 15.21 10.72
C SER A 69 -24.29 15.21 12.08
N GLN A 70 -24.19 16.38 12.72
CA GLN A 70 -23.60 16.51 14.06
C GLN A 70 -24.27 15.60 15.10
N LYS A 71 -25.59 15.37 14.97
CA LYS A 71 -26.35 14.49 15.86
C LYS A 71 -25.92 13.03 15.67
N GLU A 72 -25.79 12.59 14.43
CA GLU A 72 -25.37 11.24 14.08
C GLU A 72 -23.94 10.95 14.54
N LEU A 73 -23.03 11.92 14.35
CA LEU A 73 -21.66 11.86 14.87
C LEU A 73 -21.63 11.72 16.40
N HIS A 74 -22.44 12.49 17.12
CA HIS A 74 -22.56 12.36 18.58
C HIS A 74 -23.04 10.97 19.00
N LEU A 75 -24.06 10.43 18.33
CA LEU A 75 -24.57 9.08 18.64
C LEU A 75 -23.50 8.01 18.42
N LEU A 76 -22.69 8.12 17.37
CA LEU A 76 -21.56 7.21 17.16
C LEU A 76 -20.51 7.35 18.26
N ILE A 77 -20.15 8.58 18.64
CA ILE A 77 -19.17 8.85 19.71
C ILE A 77 -19.65 8.26 21.04
N ASP A 78 -20.91 8.51 21.41
CA ASP A 78 -21.47 8.00 22.66
C ASP A 78 -21.55 6.48 22.68
N PHE A 79 -21.91 5.85 21.55
CA PHE A 79 -21.91 4.40 21.39
C PHE A 79 -20.51 3.81 21.58
N TYR A 80 -19.51 4.29 20.84
CA TYR A 80 -18.13 3.77 20.93
C TYR A 80 -17.43 4.14 22.25
N SER A 81 -17.91 5.16 22.96
CA SER A 81 -17.43 5.53 24.29
C SER A 81 -18.12 4.78 25.43
N ASN A 82 -18.95 3.77 25.13
CA ASN A 82 -19.75 3.01 26.10
C ASN A 82 -20.64 3.89 26.99
N ARG A 83 -21.12 5.03 26.47
CA ARG A 83 -22.04 5.94 27.19
C ARG A 83 -23.52 5.57 27.05
N GLY A 84 -23.79 4.56 26.23
CA GLY A 84 -25.15 4.09 25.94
C GLY A 84 -25.84 4.96 24.89
N LEU A 85 -27.01 4.50 24.43
CA LEU A 85 -27.84 5.18 23.45
C LEU A 85 -29.24 5.41 24.06
N PRO A 86 -29.77 6.64 24.05
CA PRO A 86 -31.14 6.88 24.48
C PRO A 86 -32.14 6.05 23.65
N PRO A 87 -33.15 5.41 24.25
CA PRO A 87 -34.11 4.59 23.52
C PRO A 87 -34.82 5.31 22.36
N MET A 88 -35.08 6.61 22.53
CA MET A 88 -35.68 7.47 21.49
C MET A 88 -34.77 7.67 20.27
N GLU A 89 -33.47 7.49 20.42
CA GLU A 89 -32.46 7.70 19.38
C GLU A 89 -32.07 6.42 18.64
N ILE A 90 -32.63 5.27 19.01
CA ILE A 90 -32.32 3.97 18.39
C ILE A 90 -32.55 3.99 16.88
N ASN A 91 -33.63 4.60 16.42
CA ASN A 91 -33.93 4.67 14.97
C ASN A 91 -32.95 5.58 14.25
N THR A 92 -32.58 6.72 14.83
CA THR A 92 -31.56 7.60 14.27
C THR A 92 -30.22 6.88 14.20
N PHE A 93 -29.81 6.18 15.26
CA PHE A 93 -28.57 5.40 15.28
C PHE A 93 -28.58 4.28 14.21
N LYS A 94 -29.68 3.53 14.07
CA LYS A 94 -29.79 2.50 13.01
C LYS A 94 -29.65 3.11 11.62
N ASN A 95 -30.29 4.26 11.37
CA ASN A 95 -30.16 4.98 10.11
C ASN A 95 -28.71 5.47 9.89
N THR A 96 -28.05 5.96 10.94
CA THR A 96 -26.64 6.34 10.89
C THR A 96 -25.76 5.17 10.49
N VAL A 97 -25.89 4.03 11.16
CA VAL A 97 -25.11 2.81 10.85
C VAL A 97 -25.40 2.31 9.44
N SER A 98 -26.63 2.45 8.95
CA SER A 98 -26.98 2.04 7.58
C SER A 98 -26.24 2.82 6.47
N LYS A 99 -25.70 4.00 6.78
CA LYS A 99 -24.88 4.80 5.85
C LYS A 99 -23.46 4.26 5.68
N ALA A 100 -23.02 3.32 6.52
CA ALA A 100 -21.63 2.85 6.56
C ALA A 100 -21.12 2.38 5.19
N ASN A 101 -21.89 1.57 4.47
CA ASN A 101 -21.48 1.04 3.17
C ASN A 101 -21.27 2.14 2.13
N GLU A 102 -22.09 3.18 2.15
CA GLU A 102 -21.96 4.30 1.20
C GLU A 102 -20.75 5.16 1.54
N ILE A 103 -20.54 5.45 2.82
CA ILE A 103 -19.35 6.17 3.30
C ILE A 103 -18.08 5.38 2.95
N GLU A 104 -18.08 4.06 3.14
CA GLU A 104 -16.97 3.18 2.76
C GLU A 104 -16.72 3.23 1.25
N ARG A 105 -17.77 3.09 0.42
CA ARG A 105 -17.65 3.15 -1.04
C ARG A 105 -17.01 4.47 -1.49
N ILE A 106 -17.53 5.60 -1.02
CA ILE A 106 -17.01 6.93 -1.39
C ILE A 106 -15.57 7.12 -0.87
N SER A 107 -15.26 6.59 0.32
CA SER A 107 -13.90 6.62 0.87
C SER A 107 -12.91 5.84 0.03
N LEU A 108 -13.30 4.66 -0.46
CA LEU A 108 -12.47 3.84 -1.35
C LEU A 108 -12.27 4.51 -2.71
N GLU A 109 -13.31 5.12 -3.28
CA GLU A 109 -13.21 5.90 -4.50
C GLU A 109 -12.26 7.09 -4.33
N TYR A 110 -12.38 7.83 -3.22
CA TYR A 110 -11.47 8.92 -2.91
C TYR A 110 -10.01 8.46 -2.83
N ILE A 111 -9.73 7.37 -2.08
CA ILE A 111 -8.37 6.82 -1.98
C ILE A 111 -7.85 6.42 -3.36
N PHE A 112 -8.67 5.77 -4.19
CA PHE A 112 -8.29 5.35 -5.53
C PHE A 112 -7.97 6.53 -6.46
N GLU A 113 -8.77 7.59 -6.42
CA GLU A 113 -8.58 8.78 -7.25
C GLU A 113 -7.38 9.64 -6.82
N HIS A 114 -6.98 9.56 -5.55
CA HIS A 114 -5.92 10.39 -4.97
C HIS A 114 -4.64 9.61 -4.66
N SER A 115 -4.60 8.30 -4.94
CA SER A 115 -3.39 7.50 -4.80
C SER A 115 -2.54 7.58 -6.07
N ASP A 116 -1.28 7.96 -5.92
CA ASP A 116 -0.28 7.77 -6.97
C ASP A 116 0.09 6.28 -7.13
N SER A 117 0.70 5.94 -8.26
CA SER A 117 1.14 4.57 -8.57
C SER A 117 2.66 4.45 -8.49
N CYS A 118 3.13 3.36 -7.89
CA CYS A 118 4.55 2.98 -7.86
C CYS A 118 4.93 1.97 -8.95
N VAL A 119 3.96 1.43 -9.70
CA VAL A 119 4.17 0.27 -10.58
C VAL A 119 5.16 0.55 -11.71
N GLU A 120 5.12 1.74 -12.30
CA GLU A 120 6.06 2.13 -13.37
C GLU A 120 7.50 2.19 -12.85
N ARG A 121 7.69 2.86 -11.71
CA ARG A 121 8.98 2.94 -11.01
C ARG A 121 9.48 1.56 -10.60
N ASP A 122 8.61 0.69 -10.12
CA ASP A 122 8.95 -0.68 -9.76
C ASP A 122 9.49 -1.46 -10.97
N ALA A 123 8.82 -1.31 -12.13
CA ALA A 123 9.22 -1.96 -13.38
C ALA A 123 10.57 -1.45 -13.89
N GLU A 124 10.81 -0.14 -13.84
CA GLU A 124 12.10 0.47 -14.19
C GLU A 124 13.24 -0.07 -13.32
N LEU A 125 13.07 -0.04 -11.99
CA LEU A 125 14.07 -0.53 -11.04
C LEU A 125 14.45 -2.00 -11.27
N ILE A 126 13.44 -2.84 -11.53
CA ILE A 126 13.65 -4.26 -11.82
C ILE A 126 14.31 -4.43 -13.20
N GLY A 127 13.87 -3.69 -14.21
CA GLY A 127 14.39 -3.75 -15.57
C GLY A 127 15.87 -3.34 -15.68
N GLU A 128 16.26 -2.27 -14.98
CA GLU A 128 17.65 -1.83 -14.88
C GLU A 128 18.53 -2.90 -14.23
N PHE A 129 18.05 -3.51 -13.14
CA PHE A 129 18.76 -4.60 -12.48
C PHE A 129 18.97 -5.80 -13.41
N LEU A 130 17.94 -6.22 -14.12
CA LEU A 130 18.04 -7.35 -15.05
C LEU A 130 19.03 -7.06 -16.19
N THR A 131 19.03 -5.84 -16.70
CA THR A 131 19.96 -5.40 -17.74
C THR A 131 21.41 -5.42 -17.23
N GLN A 132 21.65 -4.93 -16.01
CA GLN A 132 22.98 -4.97 -15.38
C GLN A 132 23.48 -6.41 -15.19
N GLN A 133 22.61 -7.34 -14.77
CA GLN A 133 23.00 -8.74 -14.61
C GLN A 133 23.34 -9.40 -15.95
N ALA A 134 22.56 -9.14 -17.00
CA ALA A 134 22.84 -9.65 -18.34
C ALA A 134 24.20 -9.15 -18.88
N LEU A 135 24.57 -7.91 -18.60
CA LEU A 135 25.88 -7.37 -18.98
C LEU A 135 27.02 -8.10 -18.24
N ILE A 136 26.89 -8.32 -16.92
CA ILE A 136 27.89 -9.04 -16.12
C ILE A 136 28.07 -10.49 -16.61
N GLU A 137 26.98 -11.18 -16.95
CA GLU A 137 27.04 -12.53 -17.52
C GLU A 137 27.76 -12.54 -18.89
N SER A 138 27.50 -11.54 -19.73
CA SER A 138 28.14 -11.41 -21.04
C SER A 138 29.65 -11.15 -20.94
N GLU A 139 30.09 -10.30 -20.01
CA GLU A 139 31.51 -10.01 -19.76
C GLU A 139 32.27 -11.23 -19.20
N ASN A 140 31.63 -12.00 -18.31
CA ASN A 140 32.23 -13.23 -17.76
C ASN A 140 32.38 -14.35 -18.80
N THR A 141 31.49 -14.39 -19.80
CA THR A 141 31.56 -15.39 -20.89
C THR A 141 32.67 -15.09 -21.90
N GLN A 142 33.17 -13.85 -21.94
CA GLN A 142 34.20 -13.39 -22.90
C GLN A 142 35.64 -13.50 -22.39
N ARG A 143 35.91 -13.91 -21.14
CA ARG A 143 37.28 -14.25 -20.72
C ARG A 143 37.64 -15.66 -21.19
N PRO A 144 38.57 -15.85 -22.15
CA PRO A 144 39.08 -17.17 -22.46
C PRO A 144 39.94 -17.65 -21.28
N ASN A 145 39.79 -18.90 -20.86
CA ASN A 145 40.80 -19.60 -20.09
C ASN A 145 42.06 -19.74 -20.96
N SER A 146 42.91 -18.71 -21.01
CA SER A 146 44.27 -18.84 -21.54
C SER A 146 45.25 -18.91 -20.37
N PHE A 147 45.41 -20.10 -19.80
CA PHE A 147 46.61 -20.48 -19.07
C PHE A 147 46.85 -21.98 -19.28
N ASP A 148 47.17 -22.32 -20.53
CA ASP A 148 48.10 -23.41 -20.80
C ASP A 148 49.49 -22.77 -20.93
N PHE A 149 50.33 -22.97 -19.92
CA PHE A 149 51.77 -22.93 -20.11
C PHE A 149 52.25 -24.35 -19.83
N ASP A 150 52.41 -25.12 -20.90
CA ASP A 150 53.31 -26.25 -20.95
C ASP A 150 54.75 -25.70 -20.89
N GLU A 151 55.50 -26.06 -19.84
CA GLU A 151 56.89 -26.54 -19.92
C GLU A 151 57.34 -27.21 -18.60
#